data_AF-A0A3S2X6Z8-F1
#
_entry.id   AF-A0A3S2X6Z8-F1
#
_cell.length_a   1.000
_cell.length_b   1.000
_cell.length_c   1.000
_cell.angle_alpha   90.00
_cell.angle_beta   90.00
_cell.angle_gamma   90.00
#
_symmetry.space_group_name_H-M   'P 1'
#
loop_
_entity.id
_entity.type
_entity.pdbx_description
1 polymer ?
#
loop_
_entity_poly.entity_id
_entity_poly.type
_entity_poly.pdbx_seq_one_letter_code
_entity_poly.pdbx_strand_id
1 'polypeptide(L)' 'MPRMISFMLTRLATGFAIGCVVGFLVWQNGFLPFGSAAGEVQHYIAQGLFIYLFASTISMGYLATALLLEVE' A
#
# COMPACT_ATOMS: atom_id res chain seq x y z
N MET A 1 1.36 -27.80 -2.72
CA MET A 1 0.46 -26.76 -2.18
C MET A 1 1.11 -25.73 -1.23
N PRO A 2 2.14 -26.03 -0.42
CA PRO A 2 2.79 -25.01 0.45
C PRO A 2 3.45 -23.84 -0.30
N ARG A 3 3.93 -24.11 -1.53
CA ARG A 3 4.63 -23.12 -2.35
C ARG A 3 3.71 -22.01 -2.88
N MET A 4 2.45 -22.34 -3.19
CA MET A 4 1.49 -21.39 -3.75
C MET A 4 1.06 -20.35 -2.70
N ILE A 5 0.86 -20.77 -1.45
CA ILE A 5 0.56 -19.86 -0.34
C ILE A 5 1.75 -18.91 -0.08
N SER A 6 2.97 -19.44 -0.07
CA SER A 6 4.18 -18.63 0.09
C SER A 6 4.34 -17.63 -1.07
N PHE A 7 4.05 -18.04 -2.30
CA PHE A 7 4.05 -17.16 -3.46
C PHE A 7 3.03 -16.02 -3.32
N MET A 8 1.78 -16.34 -2.98
CA MET A 8 0.74 -15.32 -2.79
C MET A 8 1.12 -14.34 -1.68
N LEU A 9 1.58 -14.82 -0.52
CA LEU A 9 1.97 -13.98 0.61
C LEU A 9 3.17 -13.09 0.30
N THR A 10 4.19 -13.63 -0.36
CA THR A 10 5.38 -12.83 -0.73
C THR A 10 5.01 -11.74 -1.71
N ARG A 11 4.22 -12.04 -2.74
CA ARG A 11 3.76 -11.05 -3.73
C ARG A 11 2.87 -9.99 -3.09
N LEU A 12 1.92 -10.39 -2.27
CA LEU A 12 1.07 -9.49 -1.48
C LEU A 12 1.92 -8.53 -0.63
N ALA A 13 2.92 -9.07 0.10
CA ALA A 13 3.81 -8.28 0.95
C ALA A 13 4.69 -7.31 0.14
N THR A 14 5.25 -7.74 -0.99
CA THR A 14 6.02 -6.83 -1.87
C THR A 14 5.16 -5.70 -2.43
N GLY A 15 3.97 -6.01 -2.94
CA GLY A 15 3.07 -4.98 -3.47
C GLY A 15 2.63 -4.01 -2.38
N PHE A 16 2.37 -4.50 -1.16
CA PHE A 16 2.06 -3.66 -0.01
C PHE A 16 3.24 -2.76 0.39
N ALA A 17 4.46 -3.30 0.42
CA ALA A 17 5.67 -2.52 0.74
C ALA A 17 5.91 -1.40 -0.29
N ILE A 18 5.77 -1.69 -1.58
CA ILE A 18 5.86 -0.69 -2.66
C ILE A 18 4.78 0.38 -2.45
N GLY A 19 3.54 -0.06 -2.19
CA GLY A 19 2.41 0.83 -1.94
C GLY A 19 2.62 1.74 -0.73
N CYS A 20 3.23 1.26 0.35
CA CYS A 20 3.55 2.09 1.52
C CYS A 20 4.55 3.20 1.19
N VAL A 21 5.62 2.88 0.47
CA VAL A 21 6.65 3.88 0.09
C VAL A 21 6.04 4.94 -0.82
N VAL A 22 5.30 4.52 -1.85
CA VAL A 22 4.66 5.45 -2.80
C VAL A 22 3.57 6.26 -2.10
N GLY A 23 2.73 5.62 -1.29
CA GLY A 23 1.67 6.29 -0.54
C GLY A 23 2.21 7.34 0.43
N PHE A 24 3.34 7.07 1.09
CA PHE A 24 4.01 8.05 1.94
C PHE A 24 4.53 9.25 1.14
N LEU A 25 5.15 9.02 -0.02
CA LEU A 25 5.60 10.11 -0.90
C LEU A 25 4.41 10.94 -1.43
N VAL A 26 3.29 10.31 -1.77
CA VAL A 26 2.07 11.00 -2.21
C VAL A 26 1.49 11.84 -1.08
N TRP A 27 1.45 11.31 0.15
CA TRP A 27 1.00 12.06 1.32
C TRP A 27 1.87 13.31 1.56
N GLN A 28 3.19 13.15 1.51
CA GLN A 28 4.13 14.23 1.72
C GLN A 28 4.02 15.32 0.64
N ASN A 29 3.85 14.96 -0.63
CA ASN A 29 3.79 15.96 -1.71
C ASN A 29 2.39 16.58 -1.90
N GLY A 30 1.32 15.86 -1.57
CA GLY A 30 -0.06 16.29 -1.86
C GLY A 30 -0.83 16.87 -0.67
N PHE A 31 -0.56 16.39 0.56
CA PHE A 31 -1.43 16.64 1.72
C PHE A 31 -0.77 17.41 2.87
N LEU A 32 0.53 17.72 2.80
CA LEU A 32 1.21 18.62 3.75
C LEU A 32 0.45 19.94 4.01
N PRO A 33 -0.17 20.61 3.02
CA PRO A 33 -0.91 21.86 3.27
C PRO A 33 -2.27 21.67 3.97
N PHE A 34 -2.89 20.49 3.84
CA PHE A 34 -4.22 20.21 4.40
C PHE A 34 -4.16 19.70 5.85
N GLY A 35 -3.02 19.13 6.25
CA GLY A 35 -2.79 18.59 7.58
C GLY A 35 -2.68 19.63 8.69
N SER A 36 -2.24 20.84 8.38
CA SER A 36 -1.98 21.89 9.39
C SER A 36 -3.25 22.45 10.05
N ALA A 37 -4.44 22.13 9.52
CA ALA A 37 -5.73 22.56 10.06
C ALA A 37 -6.37 21.53 11.01
N ALA A 38 -5.94 20.26 10.96
CA ALA A 38 -6.41 19.19 11.84
C ALA A 38 -5.39 18.99 12.97
N GLY A 39 -5.85 18.64 14.18
CA GLY A 39 -4.94 18.38 15.29
C GLY A 39 -3.94 17.26 14.95
N GLU A 40 -2.72 17.34 15.47
CA GLU A 40 -1.60 16.40 15.22
C GLU A 40 -2.05 14.92 15.16
N VAL A 41 -2.87 14.48 16.12
CA VAL A 41 -3.37 13.09 16.20
C VAL A 41 -4.25 12.72 15.01
N GLN A 42 -5.14 13.61 14.57
CA GLN A 42 -6.01 13.37 13.41
C GLN A 42 -5.21 13.31 12.11
N HIS A 43 -4.14 14.11 12.01
CA HIS A 43 -3.24 14.08 10.86
C HIS A 43 -2.53 12.73 10.75
N TYR A 44 -1.98 12.19 11.84
CA TYR A 44 -1.34 10.87 11.83
C TYR A 44 -2.32 9.73 11.52
N ILE A 45 -3.56 9.81 12.05
CA ILE A 45 -4.60 8.80 11.74
C ILE A 45 -4.97 8.86 10.26
N ALA A 46 -5.19 10.05 9.71
CA ALA A 46 -5.53 10.23 8.30
C ALA A 46 -4.39 9.77 7.38
N GLN A 47 -3.14 10.08 7.73
CA GLN A 47 -1.96 9.60 7.03
C GLN A 47 -1.88 8.07 7.03
N GLY A 48 -2.05 7.45 8.21
CA GLY A 48 -2.02 6.00 8.34
C GLY A 48 -3.12 5.31 7.54
N LEU A 49 -4.36 5.83 7.60
CA LEU A 49 -5.48 5.32 6.82
C LEU A 49 -5.25 5.47 5.31
N PHE A 50 -4.78 6.63 4.87
CA PHE A 50 -4.49 6.88 3.47
C PHE A 50 -3.44 5.90 2.94
N ILE A 51 -2.31 5.79 3.64
CA ILE A 51 -1.21 4.91 3.24
C ILE A 51 -1.66 3.44 3.27
N TYR A 52 -2.42 3.02 4.28
CA TYR A 52 -2.94 1.66 4.37
C TYR A 52 -3.87 1.30 3.20
N LEU A 53 -4.87 2.15 2.91
CA LEU A 53 -5.79 1.91 1.80
C LEU A 53 -5.04 1.90 0.46
N PHE A 54 -4.17 2.88 0.24
CA PHE A 54 -3.37 2.97 -0.98
C PHE A 54 -2.48 1.73 -1.16
N ALA A 55 -1.77 1.33 -0.12
CA ALA A 55 -0.90 0.16 -0.15
C ALA A 55 -1.67 -1.15 -0.35
N SER A 56 -2.86 -1.27 0.25
CA SER A 56 -3.73 -2.43 0.06
C SER A 56 -4.17 -2.60 -1.40
N THR A 57 -4.54 -1.50 -2.07
CA THR A 57 -4.90 -1.54 -3.50
C THR A 57 -3.72 -1.98 -4.38
N ILE A 58 -2.53 -1.42 -4.14
CA ILE A 58 -1.31 -1.79 -4.88
C ILE A 58 -0.92 -3.24 -4.62
N SER A 59 -1.01 -3.69 -3.37
CA SER A 59 -0.76 -5.07 -2.97
C SER A 59 -1.62 -6.07 -3.75
N MET A 60 -2.92 -5.79 -3.85
CA MET A 60 -3.85 -6.66 -4.55
C MET A 60 -3.62 -6.65 -6.06
N GLY A 61 -3.32 -5.47 -6.65
CA GLY A 61 -2.94 -5.35 -8.05
C GLY A 61 -1.66 -6.11 -8.39
N TYR A 62 -0.62 -5.98 -7.56
CA TYR A 62 0.65 -6.67 -7.72
C TYR A 62 0.50 -8.19 -7.63
N LEU A 63 -0.31 -8.66 -6.68
CA LEU A 63 -0.65 -10.09 -6.57
C LEU A 63 -1.40 -10.58 -7.80
N ALA A 64 -2.41 -9.84 -8.27
CA ALA A 64 -3.19 -10.21 -9.46
C ALA A 64 -2.30 -10.32 -10.71
N THR A 65 -1.39 -9.37 -10.92
CA THR A 65 -0.42 -9.43 -12.02
C THR A 65 0.54 -10.61 -11.86
N ALA A 66 1.02 -10.89 -10.65
CA ALA A 66 1.90 -12.02 -10.40
C ALA A 66 1.22 -13.38 -10.68
N LEU A 67 -0.06 -13.51 -10.34
CA LEU A 67 -0.84 -14.72 -10.63
C LEU A 67 -1.11 -14.88 -12.13
N LEU A 68 -1.38 -13.78 -12.86
CA LEU A 68 -1.53 -13.82 -14.32
C LEU A 68 -0.27 -14.36 -14.98
N LEU A 69 0.91 -13.84 -14.58
CA LEU A 69 2.20 -14.26 -15.14
C LEU A 69 2.68 -15.64 -14.69
N GLU A 70 2.12 -16.21 -13.61
CA GLU A 70 2.42 -17.59 -13.20
C GLU A 70 1.60 -18.63 -14.01
N VAL A 71 0.50 -18.20 -14.62
CA VAL A 71 -0.41 -19.06 -15.40
C VAL A 71 -0.02 -19.13 -16.89
N GLU A 72 0.67 -18.11 -17.42
CA GLU A 72 1.35 -18.14 -18.72
C GLU A 72 2.65 -18.97 -18.69
#